data_AF-A0A0J1ICD7-F1
#
_entry.id   AF-A0A0J1ICD7-F1
#
_cell.length_a   1.000
_cell.length_b   1.000
_cell.length_c   1.000
_cell.angle_alpha   90.00
_cell.angle_beta   90.00
_cell.angle_gamma   90.00
#
_symmetry.space_group_name_H-M   'P 1'
#
loop_
_entity.id
_entity.type
_entity.pdbx_description
1 polymer ?
#
loop_
_entity_poly.entity_id
_entity_poly.type
_entity_poly.pdbx_seq_one_letter_code
_entity_poly.pdbx_strand_id
1 'polypeptide(L)'
;MNCTTFSNGLAVVNTTPHTITFLDGETVVQVPTSGILVNARPMEEIVSEGVPTLVRTKFVGDEDGKQAIEAIRKELPNVLIVGSIIAAQAYPGQVLAMVPAPGFERVSPTEKRMSTVKFTVF
;
A
#
# COMPACT_ATOMS: atom_id res chain seq x y z
N MET A 1 -6.48 16.30 -2.61
CA MET A 1 -6.00 14.90 -2.62
C MET A 1 -7.15 13.99 -3.05
N ASN A 2 -6.90 12.95 -3.87
CA ASN A 2 -7.97 12.01 -4.23
C ASN A 2 -8.20 11.00 -3.09
N CYS A 3 -9.47 10.82 -2.72
CA CYS A 3 -9.94 9.81 -1.77
C CYS A 3 -11.15 9.10 -2.37
N THR A 4 -11.21 7.77 -2.25
CA THR A 4 -12.32 6.95 -2.76
C THR A 4 -13.01 6.26 -1.60
N THR A 5 -14.33 6.43 -1.49
CA THR A 5 -15.17 5.72 -0.52
C THR A 5 -15.94 4.58 -1.21
N PHE A 6 -15.87 3.39 -0.65
CA PHE A 6 -16.57 2.20 -1.12
C PHE A 6 -17.95 2.03 -0.48
N SER A 7 -18.76 1.11 -1.03
CA SER A 7 -20.12 0.82 -0.56
C SER A 7 -20.20 0.39 0.91
N ASN A 8 -19.12 -0.20 1.43
CA ASN A 8 -19.00 -0.60 2.83
C ASN A 8 -18.54 0.53 3.78
N GLY A 9 -18.44 1.77 3.29
CA GLY A 9 -18.01 2.94 4.05
C GLY A 9 -16.49 3.07 4.22
N LEU A 10 -15.69 2.12 3.73
CA LEU A 10 -14.23 2.24 3.73
C LEU A 10 -13.82 3.39 2.80
N ALA A 11 -13.02 4.33 3.32
CA ALA A 11 -12.37 5.38 2.55
C ALA A 11 -10.88 5.08 2.38
N VAL A 12 -10.36 5.24 1.16
CA VAL A 12 -8.96 4.95 0.81
C VAL A 12 -8.29 6.11 0.09
N VAL A 13 -7.04 6.38 0.45
CA VAL A 13 -6.09 7.23 -0.29
C VAL A 13 -5.01 6.33 -0.89
N ASN A 14 -4.85 6.37 -2.21
CA ASN A 14 -3.84 5.61 -2.94
C ASN A 14 -2.54 6.42 -3.07
N THR A 15 -1.50 5.99 -2.37
CA THR A 15 -0.16 6.61 -2.41
C THR A 15 0.83 5.86 -3.29
N THR A 16 0.34 5.03 -4.21
CA THR A 16 1.13 4.36 -5.24
C THR A 16 1.20 5.19 -6.53
N PRO A 17 2.16 4.92 -7.45
CA PRO A 17 2.28 5.66 -8.71
C PRO A 17 1.24 5.27 -9.76
N HIS A 18 0.37 4.30 -9.48
CA HIS A 18 -0.58 3.77 -10.46
C HIS A 18 -1.99 3.72 -9.89
N THR A 19 -2.99 3.80 -10.77
CA THR A 19 -4.38 3.52 -10.41
C THR A 19 -4.49 2.07 -9.94
N ILE A 20 -5.20 1.84 -8.83
CA ILE A 20 -5.44 0.51 -8.28
C ILE A 20 -6.89 0.13 -8.55
N THR A 21 -7.12 -1.10 -9.00
CA THR A 21 -8.47 -1.62 -9.19
C THR A 21 -8.93 -2.41 -7.97
N PHE A 22 -10.06 -2.03 -7.39
CA PHE A 22 -10.74 -2.72 -6.29
C PHE A 22 -12.02 -3.41 -6.78
N LEU A 23 -12.44 -4.46 -6.07
CA LEU A 23 -13.77 -5.05 -6.21
C LEU A 23 -14.61 -4.65 -5.00
N ASP A 24 -15.67 -3.89 -5.25
CA ASP A 24 -16.63 -3.40 -4.27
C ASP A 24 -17.99 -4.09 -4.49
N GLY A 25 -18.24 -5.16 -3.74
CA GLY A 25 -19.30 -6.12 -4.07
C GLY A 25 -19.03 -6.78 -5.42
N GLU A 26 -19.87 -6.51 -6.41
CA GLU A 26 -19.68 -6.95 -7.81
C GLU A 26 -19.10 -5.84 -8.71
N THR A 27 -18.93 -4.62 -8.17
CA THR A 27 -18.53 -3.46 -8.94
C THR A 27 -17.01 -3.33 -8.98
N VAL A 28 -16.46 -3.14 -10.18
CA VAL A 28 -15.05 -2.82 -10.37
C VAL A 28 -14.85 -1.31 -10.20
N VAL A 29 -14.04 -0.92 -9.21
CA VAL A 29 -13.76 0.48 -8.88
C VAL A 29 -12.29 0.80 -9.14
N GLN A 30 -12.04 1.86 -9.90
CA GLN A 30 -10.70 2.39 -10.11
C GLN A 30 -10.39 3.46 -9.06
N VAL A 31 -9.36 3.23 -8.25
CA VAL A 31 -8.86 4.18 -7.24
C VAL A 31 -7.65 4.90 -7.84
N PRO A 32 -7.81 6.14 -8.32
CA PRO A 32 -6.70 6.88 -8.93
C PRO A 32 -5.62 7.16 -7.90
N THR A 33 -4.40 7.46 -8.38
CA THR A 33 -3.36 7.99 -7.49
C THR A 33 -3.84 9.27 -6.80
N SER A 34 -3.44 9.45 -5.55
CA SER A 34 -3.74 10.64 -4.75
C SER A 34 -2.93 11.87 -5.19
N GLY A 35 -1.90 11.68 -6.00
CA GLY A 35 -0.87 12.68 -6.30
C GLY A 35 0.23 12.75 -5.23
N ILE A 36 0.06 12.06 -4.11
CA ILE A 36 1.04 11.94 -3.03
C ILE A 36 1.66 10.55 -3.13
N LEU A 37 2.99 10.47 -3.13
CA LEU A 37 3.73 9.20 -3.14
C LEU A 37 4.35 8.96 -1.77
N VAL A 38 4.10 7.77 -1.22
CA VAL A 38 4.78 7.29 -0.01
C VAL A 38 5.69 6.15 -0.43
N ASN A 39 6.99 6.42 -0.48
CA ASN A 39 8.02 5.52 -0.98
C ASN A 39 8.85 4.91 0.15
N ALA A 40 9.56 3.84 -0.20
CA ALA A 40 10.55 3.20 0.63
C ALA A 40 11.73 2.76 -0.24
N ARG A 41 12.91 2.64 0.36
CA ARG A 41 14.11 2.11 -0.30
C ARG A 41 14.51 0.75 0.30
N PRO A 42 14.98 -0.20 -0.50
CA PRO A 42 15.58 -1.42 0.02
C PRO A 42 16.92 -1.09 0.68
N MET A 43 17.18 -1.72 1.82
CA MET A 43 18.43 -1.69 2.55
C MET A 43 18.80 -3.13 2.92
N GLU A 44 20.04 -3.50 2.65
CA GLU A 44 20.55 -4.83 3.01
C GLU A 44 21.03 -4.84 4.46
N GLU A 45 20.66 -5.88 5.19
CA GLU A 45 21.21 -6.24 6.48
C GLU A 45 21.94 -7.57 6.33
N ILE A 46 23.24 -7.59 6.66
CA ILE A 46 24.03 -8.82 6.66
C ILE A 46 23.50 -9.74 7.77
N VAL A 47 23.06 -10.94 7.42
CA VAL A 47 22.59 -11.98 8.34
C VAL A 47 23.74 -12.91 8.72
N SER A 48 24.58 -13.27 7.74
CA SER A 48 25.78 -14.08 7.95
C SER A 48 26.82 -13.73 6.89
N GLU A 49 28.06 -13.51 7.32
CA GLU A 49 29.21 -13.41 6.43
C GLU A 49 29.65 -14.82 5.98
N GLY A 50 30.22 -14.94 4.78
CA GLY A 50 30.67 -16.22 4.22
C GLY A 50 30.47 -16.31 2.71
N VAL A 51 30.48 -17.54 2.17
CA VAL A 51 30.20 -17.80 0.74
C VAL A 51 29.01 -18.75 0.63
N PRO A 52 27.81 -18.27 0.24
CA PRO A 52 27.47 -16.87 -0.04
C PRO A 52 27.27 -16.03 1.23
N THR A 53 27.47 -14.71 1.14
CA THR A 53 26.98 -13.77 2.15
C THR A 53 25.46 -13.81 2.14
N LEU A 54 24.86 -14.07 3.29
CA LEU A 54 23.41 -14.09 3.45
C LEU A 54 22.96 -12.71 3.91
N VAL A 55 22.05 -12.09 3.15
CA VAL A 55 21.47 -10.78 3.48
C VAL A 55 19.96 -10.90 3.65
N ARG A 56 19.40 -9.99 4.45
CA ARG A 56 17.97 -9.73 4.55
C ARG A 56 17.69 -8.35 4.00
N THR A 57 16.74 -8.24 3.08
CA THR A 57 16.24 -6.94 2.64
C THR A 57 15.26 -6.38 3.67
N LYS A 58 15.56 -5.19 4.17
CA LYS A 58 14.64 -4.34 4.94
C LYS A 58 14.23 -3.17 4.05
N PHE A 59 12.99 -2.71 4.18
CA PHE A 59 12.57 -1.49 3.51
C PHE A 59 12.50 -0.37 4.54
N VAL A 60 13.14 0.75 4.21
CA VAL A 60 13.22 1.90 5.09
C VAL A 60 12.56 3.09 4.42
N GLY A 61 11.70 3.76 5.18
CA GLY A 61 11.08 5.01 4.80
C GLY A 61 12.02 6.20 4.98
N ASP A 62 11.56 7.36 4.55
CA ASP A 62 12.22 8.65 4.73
C ASP A 62 11.29 9.66 5.42
N GLU A 63 11.82 10.85 5.70
CA GLU A 63 11.05 11.92 6.36
C GLU A 63 9.94 12.48 5.47
N ASP A 64 10.15 12.52 4.15
CA ASP A 64 9.14 12.97 3.19
C ASP A 64 7.90 12.06 3.23
N GLY A 65 8.10 10.74 3.29
CA GLY A 65 7.02 9.77 3.45
C GLY A 65 6.28 9.92 4.77
N LYS A 66 6.99 10.20 5.88
CA LYS A 66 6.34 10.46 7.19
C LYS A 66 5.49 11.72 7.15
N GLN A 67 6.02 12.81 6.61
CA GLN A 67 5.31 14.08 6.47
C GLN A 67 4.08 13.95 5.57
N ALA A 68 4.20 13.18 4.48
CA ALA A 68 3.07 12.88 3.61
C ALA A 68 1.95 12.13 4.37
N ILE A 69 2.29 11.09 5.14
CA ILE A 69 1.32 10.35 5.96
C ILE A 69 0.65 11.28 6.99
N GLU A 70 1.41 12.12 7.69
CA GLU A 70 0.87 13.07 8.66
C GLU A 70 -0.08 14.07 8.01
N ALA A 71 0.29 14.62 6.85
CA ALA A 71 -0.56 15.54 6.09
C ALA A 71 -1.88 14.88 5.68
N ILE A 72 -1.83 13.63 5.17
CA ILE A 72 -3.02 12.86 4.82
C ILE A 72 -3.92 12.67 6.05
N ARG A 73 -3.36 12.26 7.19
CA ARG A 73 -4.13 12.02 8.42
C ARG A 73 -4.72 13.30 9.01
N LYS A 74 -4.03 14.44 8.84
CA LYS A 74 -4.54 15.74 9.28
C LYS A 74 -5.74 16.18 8.44
N GLU A 75 -5.69 15.95 7.12
CA GLU A 75 -6.78 16.30 6.20
C GLU A 75 -7.95 15.29 6.28
N LEU A 76 -7.63 14.00 6.41
CA LEU A 76 -8.58 12.89 6.40
C LEU A 76 -8.31 11.90 7.58
N PRO A 77 -8.80 12.19 8.80
CA PRO A 77 -8.46 11.43 10.00
C PRO A 77 -8.81 9.93 9.99
N ASN A 78 -9.87 9.55 9.26
CA ASN A 78 -10.42 8.20 9.25
C ASN A 78 -10.14 7.42 7.95
N VAL A 79 -9.19 7.88 7.13
CA VAL A 79 -8.89 7.24 5.84
C VAL A 79 -7.84 6.15 5.97
N LEU A 80 -7.97 5.12 5.14
CA LEU A 80 -6.96 4.08 4.99
C LEU A 80 -5.97 4.50 3.90
N ILE A 81 -4.68 4.57 4.25
CA ILE A 81 -3.61 4.91 3.31
C ILE A 81 -3.09 3.61 2.72
N VAL A 82 -3.27 3.41 1.40
CA VAL A 82 -2.74 2.24 0.70
C VAL A 82 -1.49 2.57 -0.09
N GLY A 83 -0.48 1.72 0.04
CA GLY A 83 0.81 1.87 -0.63
C GLY A 83 1.29 0.57 -1.25
N SER A 84 2.49 0.61 -1.84
CA SER A 84 3.18 -0.60 -2.27
C SER A 84 3.51 -1.48 -1.06
N ILE A 85 3.77 -2.76 -1.28
CA ILE A 85 4.12 -3.69 -0.19
C ILE A 85 5.38 -3.24 0.57
N ILE A 86 6.33 -2.61 -0.14
CA ILE A 86 7.57 -2.10 0.45
C ILE A 86 7.32 -0.84 1.30
N ALA A 87 6.36 0.01 0.90
CA ALA A 87 5.94 1.15 1.70
C ALA A 87 5.21 0.69 2.96
N ALA A 88 4.32 -0.30 2.86
CA ALA A 88 3.65 -0.88 4.02
C ALA A 88 4.63 -1.48 5.04
N GLN A 89 5.72 -2.10 4.57
CA GLN A 89 6.80 -2.60 5.43
C GLN A 89 7.65 -1.49 6.06
N ALA A 90 7.83 -0.37 5.37
CA ALA A 90 8.59 0.78 5.84
C ALA A 90 7.81 1.68 6.82
N TYR A 91 6.48 1.70 6.73
CA TYR A 91 5.59 2.45 7.63
C TYR A 91 4.52 1.55 8.28
N PRO A 92 4.93 0.56 9.12
CA PRO A 92 4.06 -0.33 9.87
C PRO A 92 2.85 0.35 10.52
N GLY A 93 1.66 -0.19 10.29
CA GLY A 93 0.39 0.32 10.83
C GLY A 93 -0.09 1.67 10.27
N GLN A 94 0.74 2.38 9.51
CA GLN A 94 0.40 3.69 8.95
C GLN A 94 0.02 3.62 7.48
N VAL A 95 0.72 2.78 6.71
CA VAL A 95 0.45 2.47 5.30
C VAL A 95 0.16 0.98 5.20
N LEU A 96 -0.91 0.62 4.50
CA LEU A 96 -1.31 -0.77 4.35
C LEU A 96 -1.09 -1.25 2.91
N ALA A 97 -0.76 -2.53 2.77
CA ALA A 97 -0.70 -3.18 1.47
C ALA A 97 -2.05 -3.81 1.12
N MET A 98 -2.41 -3.76 -0.16
CA MET A 98 -3.65 -4.37 -0.63
C MET A 98 -3.54 -5.90 -0.68
N VAL A 99 -4.65 -6.58 -0.38
CA VAL A 99 -4.81 -8.02 -0.60
C VAL A 99 -5.79 -8.22 -1.76
N PRO A 100 -5.54 -9.17 -2.68
CA PRO A 100 -6.52 -9.48 -3.71
C PRO A 100 -7.87 -9.90 -3.12
N ALA A 101 -8.96 -9.52 -3.78
CA ALA A 101 -10.28 -10.07 -3.53
C ALA A 101 -10.30 -11.57 -3.86
N PRO A 102 -11.18 -12.36 -3.22
CA PRO A 102 -11.33 -13.79 -3.50
C PRO A 102 -11.48 -14.07 -5.01
N GLY A 103 -10.66 -14.97 -5.55
CA GLY A 103 -10.64 -15.32 -6.97
C GLY A 103 -9.64 -14.52 -7.82
N PHE A 104 -9.00 -13.49 -7.27
CA PHE A 104 -8.04 -12.62 -7.95
C PHE A 104 -6.59 -12.76 -7.43
N GLU A 105 -6.30 -13.82 -6.67
CA GLU A 105 -5.00 -14.03 -6.01
C GLU A 105 -3.86 -14.28 -7.00
N ARG A 106 -4.11 -15.04 -8.07
CA ARG A 106 -3.08 -15.49 -9.03
C ARG A 106 -3.46 -15.18 -10.48
N VAL A 107 -3.94 -13.97 -10.72
CA VAL A 107 -4.28 -13.44 -12.06
C VAL A 107 -3.22 -12.44 -12.55
N SER A 108 -3.30 -12.06 -13.83
CA SER A 108 -2.41 -11.04 -14.39
C SER A 108 -2.66 -9.65 -13.77
N PRO A 109 -1.69 -8.71 -13.83
CA PRO A 109 -1.84 -7.39 -13.22
C PRO A 109 -3.09 -6.60 -13.64
N THR A 110 -3.52 -6.70 -14.90
CA THR A 110 -4.72 -6.00 -15.43
C THR A 110 -6.03 -6.60 -14.93
N GLU A 111 -6.01 -7.88 -14.58
CA GLU A 111 -7.15 -8.61 -14.03
C GLU A 111 -7.25 -8.48 -12.51
N LYS A 112 -6.19 -8.00 -11.84
CA LYS A 112 -6.17 -7.86 -10.37
C LYS A 112 -7.35 -7.04 -9.88
N ARG A 113 -8.00 -7.55 -8.83
CA ARG A 113 -8.97 -6.80 -8.03
C ARG A 113 -8.56 -6.88 -6.58
N MET A 114 -8.39 -5.72 -5.96
CA MET A 114 -8.06 -5.62 -4.55
C MET A 114 -9.32 -5.66 -3.68
N SER A 115 -9.19 -6.21 -2.49
CA SER A 115 -10.26 -6.35 -1.52
C SER A 115 -10.57 -5.01 -0.85
N THR A 116 -11.86 -4.71 -0.66
CA THR A 116 -12.34 -3.63 0.22
C THR A 116 -12.55 -4.11 1.67
N VAL A 117 -12.19 -5.36 1.98
CA VAL A 117 -12.49 -6.02 3.27
C VAL A 117 -11.22 -6.35 4.06
N LYS A 118 -10.16 -6.80 3.39
CA LYS A 118 -8.91 -7.23 4.03
C LYS A 118 -7.69 -6.54 3.43
N PHE A 119 -6.75 -6.20 4.30
CA PHE A 119 -5.48 -5.57 3.98
C PHE A 119 -4.34 -6.26 4.73
N THR A 120 -3.13 -6.15 4.23
CA THR A 120 -1.93 -6.64 4.90
C THR A 120 -1.27 -5.49 5.64
N VAL A 121 -0.90 -5.75 6.89
CA VAL A 121 -0.09 -4.89 7.75
C VAL A 121 1.22 -5.61 8.08
N PHE A 122 2.27 -4.85 8.36
CA PHE A 122 3.59 -5.30 8.79
C PHE A 122 3.96 -4.63 10.10
#